data_AF-A0A1V0A6R2-F1
#
_entry.id   AF-A0A1V0A6R2-F1
#
_cell.length_a   1.000
_cell.length_b   1.000
_cell.length_c   1.000
_cell.angle_alpha   90.00
_cell.angle_beta   90.00
_cell.angle_gamma   90.00
#
_symmetry.space_group_name_H-M   'P 1'
#
loop_
_entity.id
_entity.type
_entity.pdbx_description
1 polymer ?
#
loop_
_entity_poly.entity_id
_entity_poly.type
_entity_poly.pdbx_seq_one_letter_code
_entity_poly.pdbx_strand_id
1 'polypeptide(L)'
;MRISELSAKSGVAIPTIKYYLREGMLHQGEQTAATRAEYDETHLRRLRLIRALLDVGRLSVASIKKIVAAVEDESMPVHQMLGTAHWALSPAVEPEPGEEWQAARAEVDAFVKDLGWDVHPDAPTRDELAQTLIRMRQLGVPVDLAPYVEVVRKLVSEVEMRAIPFDGPRDAAVEALVLGTVLYGRALDTLRRMAQESESARRMSSPPGQAEGA
;
A
#
# COMPACT_ATOMS: atom_id res chain seq x y z
N MET A 1 -15.72 -26.53 -5.41
CA MET A 1 -14.43 -26.98 -6.00
C MET A 1 -13.66 -27.80 -4.98
N ARG A 2 -12.87 -28.79 -5.42
CA ARG A 2 -12.01 -29.60 -4.53
C ARG A 2 -10.72 -28.86 -4.17
N ILE A 3 -10.01 -29.30 -3.11
CA ILE A 3 -8.74 -28.66 -2.69
C ILE A 3 -7.66 -28.71 -3.78
N SER A 4 -7.63 -29.75 -4.62
CA SER A 4 -6.72 -29.85 -5.76
C SER A 4 -7.02 -28.82 -6.84
N GLU A 5 -8.30 -28.57 -7.11
CA GLU A 5 -8.74 -27.52 -8.04
C GLU A 5 -8.46 -26.13 -7.47
N LEU A 6 -8.71 -25.93 -6.17
CA LEU A 6 -8.38 -24.69 -5.47
C LEU A 6 -6.89 -24.39 -5.56
N SER A 7 -6.04 -25.41 -5.36
CA SER A 7 -4.58 -25.28 -5.50
C SER A 7 -4.17 -24.91 -6.92
N ALA A 8 -4.72 -25.59 -7.93
CA ALA A 8 -4.43 -25.30 -9.33
C ALA A 8 -4.86 -23.89 -9.74
N LYS A 9 -6.06 -23.44 -9.33
CA LYS A 9 -6.58 -22.11 -9.65
C LYS A 9 -5.91 -20.97 -8.89
N SER A 10 -5.52 -21.20 -7.63
CA SER A 10 -4.87 -20.17 -6.81
C SER A 10 -3.35 -20.08 -7.01
N GLY A 11 -2.74 -21.15 -7.55
CA GLY A 11 -1.29 -21.32 -7.59
C GLY A 11 -0.66 -21.58 -6.22
N VAL A 12 -1.45 -21.82 -5.18
CA VAL A 12 -0.97 -22.11 -3.82
C VAL A 12 -0.92 -23.62 -3.62
N ALA A 13 0.23 -24.13 -3.18
CA ALA A 13 0.39 -25.57 -2.92
C ALA A 13 -0.55 -26.06 -1.81
N ILE A 14 -1.07 -27.28 -1.95
CA ILE A 14 -2.00 -27.90 -0.97
C ILE A 14 -1.48 -27.85 0.48
N PRO A 15 -0.20 -28.15 0.78
CA PRO A 15 0.32 -28.03 2.15
C PRO A 15 0.19 -26.61 2.72
N THR A 16 0.42 -25.60 1.87
CA THR A 16 0.30 -24.17 2.23
C THR A 16 -1.16 -23.77 2.44
N ILE A 17 -2.09 -24.24 1.60
CA ILE A 17 -3.53 -24.04 1.82
C ILE A 17 -3.94 -24.62 3.19
N LYS A 18 -3.51 -25.85 3.49
CA LYS A 18 -3.78 -26.48 4.79
C LYS A 18 -3.15 -25.72 5.95
N TYR A 19 -1.97 -25.12 5.75
CA TYR A 19 -1.35 -24.23 6.73
C TYR A 19 -2.22 -22.99 6.98
N TYR A 20 -2.69 -22.31 5.93
CA TYR A 20 -3.56 -21.13 6.07
C TYR A 20 -4.90 -21.44 6.75
N LEU A 21 -5.48 -22.61 6.49
CA LEU A 21 -6.67 -23.11 7.19
C LEU A 21 -6.41 -23.32 8.69
N ARG A 22 -5.27 -23.90 9.06
CA ARG A 22 -4.88 -24.10 10.48
C ARG A 22 -4.58 -22.79 11.19
N GLU A 23 -3.97 -21.84 10.48
CA GLU A 23 -3.63 -20.53 11.03
C GLU A 23 -4.83 -19.56 11.09
N GLY A 24 -5.98 -19.94 10.54
CA GLY A 24 -7.19 -19.10 10.48
C GLY A 24 -7.11 -17.95 9.47
N MET A 25 -6.17 -18.00 8.52
CA MET A 25 -6.08 -16.99 7.45
C MET A 25 -7.05 -17.28 6.30
N LEU A 26 -7.38 -18.56 6.10
CA LEU A 26 -8.40 -19.01 5.16
C LEU A 26 -9.56 -19.62 5.97
N HIS A 27 -10.79 -19.24 5.65
CA HIS A 27 -11.98 -19.82 6.25
C HIS A 27 -12.12 -21.30 5.85
N GLN A 28 -12.84 -22.08 6.68
CA GLN A 28 -13.02 -23.51 6.44
C GLN A 28 -13.92 -23.75 5.21
N GLY A 29 -13.57 -24.77 4.43
CA GLY A 29 -14.44 -25.27 3.37
C GLY A 29 -15.68 -25.95 3.94
N GLU A 30 -16.74 -26.00 3.16
CA GLU A 30 -17.99 -26.68 3.54
C GLU A 30 -17.77 -28.19 3.59
N GLN A 31 -17.96 -28.80 4.75
CA GLN A 31 -17.76 -30.24 4.92
C GLN A 31 -18.90 -31.01 4.23
N THR A 32 -18.57 -31.77 3.19
CA THR A 32 -19.54 -32.57 2.41
C THR A 32 -19.48 -34.06 2.75
N ALA A 33 -18.39 -34.52 3.36
CA ALA A 33 -18.26 -35.86 3.93
C ALA A 33 -17.17 -35.88 5.03
N ALA A 34 -17.03 -37.00 5.75
CA ALA A 34 -16.05 -37.15 6.84
C ALA A 34 -14.61 -36.75 6.43
N THR A 35 -14.22 -36.98 5.18
CA THR A 35 -12.88 -36.66 4.65
C THR A 35 -12.91 -35.65 3.49
N ARG A 36 -14.05 -35.03 3.20
CA ARG A 36 -14.23 -34.16 2.03
C ARG A 36 -14.82 -32.82 2.40
N ALA A 37 -14.21 -31.76 1.88
CA ALA A 37 -14.70 -30.40 1.95
C ALA A 37 -14.76 -29.79 0.55
N GLU A 38 -15.70 -28.88 0.34
CA GLU A 38 -15.83 -28.08 -0.86
C GLU A 38 -15.47 -26.62 -0.60
N TYR A 39 -14.82 -26.02 -1.60
CA TYR A 39 -14.32 -24.66 -1.59
C TYR A 39 -14.96 -23.88 -2.74
N ASP A 40 -15.01 -22.57 -2.65
CA ASP A 40 -15.70 -21.72 -3.61
C ASP A 40 -14.81 -20.53 -4.06
N GLU A 41 -15.42 -19.57 -4.76
CA GLU A 41 -14.71 -18.38 -5.24
C GLU A 41 -14.29 -17.43 -4.10
N THR A 42 -14.95 -17.51 -2.93
CA THR A 42 -14.54 -16.71 -1.76
C THR A 42 -13.17 -17.18 -1.24
N HIS A 43 -12.92 -18.50 -1.25
CA HIS A 43 -11.62 -19.07 -0.92
C HIS A 43 -10.53 -18.64 -1.91
N LEU A 44 -10.85 -18.58 -3.22
CA LEU A 44 -9.90 -18.11 -4.22
C LEU A 44 -9.52 -16.65 -4.01
N ARG A 45 -10.51 -15.78 -3.74
CA ARG A 45 -10.25 -14.37 -3.43
C ARG A 45 -9.38 -14.21 -2.20
N ARG A 46 -9.70 -14.92 -1.11
CA ARG A 46 -8.89 -14.91 0.11
C ARG A 46 -7.45 -15.36 -0.14
N LEU A 47 -7.25 -16.43 -0.93
CA LEU A 47 -5.90 -16.89 -1.27
C LEU A 47 -5.12 -15.87 -2.11
N ARG A 48 -5.76 -15.16 -3.03
CA ARG A 48 -5.12 -14.08 -3.80
C ARG A 48 -4.72 -12.91 -2.91
N LEU A 49 -5.61 -12.47 -2.01
CA LEU A 49 -5.29 -11.47 -1.00
C LEU A 49 -4.08 -11.89 -0.14
N ILE A 50 -4.08 -13.11 0.41
CA ILE A 50 -2.97 -13.61 1.23
C ILE A 50 -1.64 -13.57 0.45
N ARG A 51 -1.66 -13.96 -0.83
CA ARG A 51 -0.48 -13.86 -1.70
C ARG A 51 -0.04 -12.43 -1.95
N ALA A 52 -0.96 -11.51 -2.22
CA ALA A 52 -0.64 -10.10 -2.38
C ALA A 52 0.03 -9.55 -1.11
N LEU A 53 -0.46 -9.90 0.08
CA LEU A 53 0.12 -9.43 1.34
C LEU A 53 1.49 -10.07 1.65
N LEU A 54 1.69 -11.36 1.37
CA LEU A 54 2.95 -12.08 1.62
C LEU A 54 4.01 -11.82 0.55
N ASP A 55 3.68 -12.09 -0.71
CA ASP A 55 4.64 -12.13 -1.81
C ASP A 55 5.02 -10.71 -2.25
N VAL A 56 4.04 -9.81 -2.28
CA VAL A 56 4.20 -8.43 -2.73
C VAL A 56 4.39 -7.50 -1.54
N GLY A 57 3.46 -7.50 -0.58
CA GLY A 57 3.50 -6.65 0.61
C GLY A 57 4.58 -7.02 1.62
N ARG A 58 5.19 -8.21 1.52
CA ARG A 58 6.22 -8.71 2.45
C ARG A 58 5.80 -8.66 3.92
N LEU A 59 4.50 -8.77 4.18
CA LEU A 59 3.94 -8.63 5.52
C LEU A 59 4.17 -9.88 6.36
N SER A 60 4.32 -9.68 7.67
CA SER A 60 4.34 -10.78 8.63
C SER A 60 2.99 -11.51 8.67
N VAL A 61 3.01 -12.80 9.03
CA VAL A 61 1.77 -13.59 9.24
C VAL A 61 0.85 -12.92 10.27
N ALA A 62 1.41 -12.29 11.31
CA ALA A 62 0.63 -11.56 12.32
C ALA A 62 -0.09 -10.35 11.71
N SER A 63 0.58 -9.56 10.87
CA SER A 63 -0.04 -8.43 10.16
C SER A 63 -1.13 -8.90 9.18
N ILE A 64 -0.88 -10.00 8.48
CA ILE A 64 -1.87 -10.59 7.55
C ILE A 64 -3.13 -11.02 8.30
N LYS A 65 -3.00 -11.69 9.45
CA LYS A 65 -4.15 -12.07 10.27
C LYS A 65 -4.99 -10.86 10.70
N LYS A 66 -4.36 -9.73 11.06
CA LYS A 66 -5.07 -8.49 11.39
C LYS A 66 -5.88 -7.95 10.20
N ILE A 67 -5.28 -7.96 9.01
CA ILE A 67 -5.95 -7.51 7.78
C ILE A 67 -7.09 -8.45 7.41
N VAL A 68 -6.88 -9.77 7.50
CA VAL A 68 -7.92 -10.77 7.25
C VAL A 68 -9.10 -10.57 8.20
N ALA A 69 -8.84 -10.34 9.50
CA ALA A 69 -9.90 -10.03 10.47
C ALA A 69 -10.67 -8.75 10.11
N ALA A 70 -9.98 -7.68 9.68
CA ALA A 70 -10.63 -6.45 9.23
C ALA A 70 -11.47 -6.64 7.95
N VAL A 71 -11.07 -7.56 7.07
CA VAL A 71 -11.84 -7.95 5.88
C VAL A 71 -13.10 -8.71 6.25
N GLU A 72 -13.02 -9.60 7.25
CA GLU A 72 -14.15 -10.40 7.74
C GLU A 72 -15.15 -9.59 8.60
N ASP A 73 -14.70 -8.50 9.21
CA ASP A 73 -15.58 -7.60 9.96
C ASP A 73 -16.43 -6.74 9.01
N GLU A 74 -17.63 -7.22 8.69
CA GLU A 74 -18.59 -6.49 7.86
C GLU A 74 -19.10 -5.20 8.51
N SER A 75 -19.00 -5.07 9.84
CA SER A 75 -19.39 -3.84 10.55
C SER A 75 -18.34 -2.74 10.43
N MET A 76 -17.08 -3.09 10.11
CA MET A 76 -16.01 -2.14 9.92
C MET A 76 -16.17 -1.37 8.60
N PRO A 77 -16.18 -0.02 8.64
CA PRO A 77 -16.19 0.79 7.43
C PRO A 77 -15.03 0.45 6.49
N VAL A 78 -15.31 0.43 5.17
CA VAL A 78 -14.31 0.09 4.14
C VAL A 78 -13.06 0.96 4.25
N HIS A 79 -13.23 2.26 4.56
CA HIS A 79 -12.10 3.18 4.77
C HIS A 79 -11.16 2.72 5.89
N GLN A 80 -11.70 2.28 7.03
CA GLN A 80 -10.90 1.80 8.17
C GLN A 80 -10.20 0.46 7.85
N MET A 81 -10.88 -0.42 7.12
CA MET A 81 -10.30 -1.67 6.64
C MET A 81 -9.10 -1.41 5.71
N LEU A 82 -9.25 -0.52 4.73
CA LEU A 82 -8.15 -0.14 3.83
C LEU A 82 -7.02 0.55 4.60
N GLY A 83 -7.35 1.38 5.59
CA GLY A 83 -6.38 1.99 6.51
C GLY A 83 -5.52 0.94 7.23
N THR A 84 -6.12 -0.15 7.69
CA THR A 84 -5.40 -1.27 8.33
C THR A 84 -4.34 -1.88 7.40
N ALA A 85 -4.66 -2.03 6.11
CA ALA A 85 -3.71 -2.53 5.12
C ALA A 85 -2.61 -1.50 4.82
N HIS A 86 -2.97 -0.22 4.65
CA HIS A 86 -1.98 0.85 4.45
C HIS A 86 -0.97 0.93 5.59
N TRP A 87 -1.43 0.90 6.84
CA TRP A 87 -0.54 1.01 8.00
C TRP A 87 0.40 -0.19 8.11
N ALA A 88 -0.08 -1.39 7.74
CA ALA A 88 0.77 -2.58 7.73
C ALA A 88 1.87 -2.51 6.67
N LEU A 89 1.64 -1.80 5.56
CA LEU A 89 2.61 -1.58 4.49
C LEU A 89 3.61 -0.44 4.80
N SER A 90 3.27 0.45 5.73
CA SER A 90 4.16 1.54 6.11
C SER A 90 5.45 1.03 6.76
N PRO A 91 6.61 1.62 6.44
CA PRO A 91 7.84 1.30 7.13
C PRO A 91 7.70 1.61 8.63
N ALA A 92 8.35 0.80 9.46
CA ALA A 92 8.45 1.10 10.88
C ALA A 92 9.34 2.34 11.05
N VAL A 93 8.73 3.45 11.47
CA VAL A 93 9.43 4.65 11.89
C VAL A 93 9.38 4.69 13.40
N GLU A 94 10.53 4.62 14.04
CA GLU A 94 10.61 4.84 15.49
C GLU A 94 10.59 6.35 15.74
N PRO A 95 9.56 6.87 16.44
CA PRO A 95 9.54 8.28 16.80
C PRO A 95 10.71 8.60 17.71
N GLU A 96 11.46 9.65 17.39
CA GLU A 96 12.50 10.16 18.28
C GLU A 96 11.88 11.22 19.20
N PRO A 97 11.70 10.96 20.50
CA PRO A 97 11.09 11.93 21.40
C PRO A 97 12.02 13.15 21.58
N GLY A 98 11.65 14.27 20.94
CA GLY A 98 12.37 15.55 21.03
C GLY A 98 11.57 16.70 20.43
N GLU A 99 11.98 17.94 20.73
CA GLU A 99 11.31 19.16 20.23
C GLU A 99 11.26 19.21 18.70
N GLU A 100 12.34 18.80 18.03
CA GLU A 100 12.41 18.76 16.57
C GLU A 100 11.38 17.79 15.97
N TRP A 101 11.20 16.61 16.59
CA TRP A 101 10.19 15.63 16.17
C TRP A 101 8.78 16.17 16.36
N GLN A 102 8.47 16.73 17.52
CA GLN A 102 7.15 17.29 17.82
C GLN A 102 6.79 18.43 16.85
N ALA A 103 7.74 19.31 16.56
CA ALA A 103 7.56 20.39 15.60
C ALA A 103 7.31 19.86 14.18
N ALA A 104 8.12 18.91 13.72
CA ALA A 104 7.94 18.29 12.40
C ALA A 104 6.59 17.55 12.29
N ARG A 105 6.17 16.89 13.37
CA ARG A 105 4.92 16.15 13.41
C ARG A 105 3.71 17.07 13.37
N ALA A 106 3.75 18.19 14.10
CA ALA A 106 2.72 19.22 14.05
C ALA A 106 2.66 19.93 12.69
N GLU A 107 3.81 20.14 12.05
CA GLU A 107 3.90 20.67 10.68
C GLU A 107 3.19 19.74 9.68
N VAL A 108 3.43 18.43 9.77
CA VAL A 108 2.71 17.43 8.95
C VAL A 108 1.21 17.43 9.23
N ASP A 109 0.80 17.58 10.49
CA ASP A 109 -0.62 17.66 10.84
C ASP A 109 -1.32 18.87 10.21
N ALA A 110 -0.67 20.03 10.28
CA ALA A 110 -1.16 21.24 9.63
C ALA A 110 -1.20 21.07 8.11
N PHE A 111 -0.16 20.50 7.51
CA PHE A 111 -0.08 20.25 6.08
C PHE A 111 -1.20 19.35 5.57
N VAL A 112 -1.45 18.21 6.23
CA VAL A 112 -2.56 17.30 5.89
C VAL A 112 -3.91 18.01 5.96
N LYS A 113 -4.11 18.84 7.01
CA LYS A 113 -5.33 19.64 7.19
C LYS A 113 -5.52 20.67 6.08
N ASP A 114 -4.47 21.41 5.72
CA ASP A 114 -4.50 22.45 4.69
C ASP A 114 -4.81 21.85 3.30
N LEU A 115 -4.36 20.62 3.05
CA LEU A 115 -4.68 19.87 1.83
C LEU A 115 -6.13 19.34 1.80
N GLY A 116 -6.87 19.43 2.91
CA GLY A 116 -8.20 18.87 3.09
C GLY A 116 -8.21 17.34 3.08
N TRP A 117 -7.10 16.70 3.43
CA TRP A 117 -6.99 15.25 3.43
C TRP A 117 -7.45 14.65 4.75
N ASP A 118 -8.24 13.57 4.66
CA ASP A 118 -8.65 12.78 5.82
C ASP A 118 -7.67 11.62 6.02
N VAL A 119 -6.73 11.82 6.94
CA VAL A 119 -5.74 10.82 7.34
C VAL A 119 -5.85 10.66 8.84
N HIS A 120 -5.92 9.42 9.34
CA HIS A 120 -6.03 9.17 10.77
C HIS A 120 -4.89 9.83 11.57
N PRO A 121 -5.12 10.37 12.77
CA PRO A 121 -4.09 11.02 13.58
C PRO A 121 -2.89 10.13 13.88
N ASP A 122 -3.11 8.84 14.10
CA ASP A 122 -2.05 7.85 14.39
C ASP A 122 -1.50 7.13 13.14
N ALA A 123 -1.79 7.62 11.94
CA ALA A 123 -1.29 6.99 10.72
C ALA A 123 0.26 7.04 10.66
N PRO A 124 0.96 5.90 10.47
CA PRO A 124 2.42 5.86 10.43
C PRO A 124 3.05 6.75 9.35
N THR A 125 2.30 7.02 8.27
CA THR A 125 2.74 7.91 7.18
C THR A 125 2.95 9.35 7.64
N ARG A 126 2.28 9.79 8.71
CA ARG A 126 2.53 11.12 9.30
C ARG A 126 3.92 11.18 9.97
N ASP A 127 4.30 10.11 10.65
CA ASP A 127 5.63 9.97 11.28
C ASP A 127 6.73 9.81 10.22
N GLU A 128 6.45 9.07 9.14
CA GLU A 128 7.35 8.92 7.99
C GLU A 128 7.63 10.25 7.29
N LEU A 129 6.59 11.06 7.05
CA LEU A 129 6.78 12.38 6.47
C LEU A 129 7.54 13.30 7.44
N ALA A 130 7.22 13.27 8.74
CA ALA A 130 7.92 14.06 9.74
C ALA A 130 9.42 13.73 9.78
N GLN A 131 9.78 12.45 9.81
CA GLN A 131 11.17 12.00 9.75
C GLN A 131 11.87 12.48 8.46
N THR A 132 11.17 12.44 7.33
CA THR A 132 11.69 12.92 6.04
C THR A 132 11.99 14.42 6.09
N LEU A 133 11.07 15.23 6.62
CA LEU A 133 11.24 16.67 6.75
C LEU A 133 12.44 17.02 7.65
N ILE A 134 12.60 16.31 8.77
CA ILE A 134 13.76 16.45 9.66
C ILE A 134 15.06 16.18 8.91
N ARG A 135 15.14 15.05 8.20
CA ARG A 135 16.35 14.69 7.43
C ARG A 135 16.66 15.70 6.34
N MET A 136 15.65 16.20 5.62
CA MET A 136 15.85 17.25 4.60
C MET A 136 16.48 18.49 5.22
N ARG A 137 15.97 18.95 6.37
CA ARG A 137 16.51 20.12 7.08
C ARG A 137 17.93 19.90 7.58
N GLN A 138 18.22 18.75 8.19
CA GLN A 138 19.56 18.41 8.67
C GLN A 138 20.60 18.37 7.53
N LEU A 139 20.17 18.03 6.32
CA LEU A 139 21.01 18.01 5.12
C LEU A 139 21.02 19.34 4.35
N GLY A 140 20.32 20.38 4.84
CA GLY A 140 20.22 21.68 4.18
C GLY A 140 19.44 21.66 2.87
N VAL A 141 18.57 20.65 2.67
CA VAL A 141 17.70 20.53 1.50
C VAL A 141 16.45 21.38 1.72
N PRO A 142 16.15 22.35 0.83
CA PRO A 142 14.91 23.12 0.92
C PRO A 142 13.68 22.21 0.82
N VAL A 143 12.70 22.44 1.68
CA VAL A 143 11.44 21.70 1.67
C VAL A 143 10.43 22.44 0.80
N ASP A 144 10.13 21.89 -0.37
CA ASP A 144 8.97 22.26 -1.18
C ASP A 144 8.28 21.00 -1.71
N LEU A 145 7.12 20.70 -1.13
CA LEU A 145 6.32 19.52 -1.47
C LEU A 145 5.16 19.85 -2.43
N ALA A 146 4.90 21.12 -2.74
CA ALA A 146 3.72 21.51 -3.52
C ALA A 146 3.67 20.86 -4.92
N PRO A 147 4.77 20.77 -5.68
CA PRO A 147 4.76 20.07 -6.97
C PRO A 147 4.46 18.57 -6.84
N TYR A 148 4.94 17.94 -5.75
CA TYR A 148 4.66 16.53 -5.49
C TYR A 148 3.18 16.32 -5.14
N VAL A 149 2.59 17.21 -4.33
CA VAL A 149 1.16 17.19 -3.98
C VAL A 149 0.28 17.26 -5.23
N GLU A 150 0.59 18.14 -6.17
CA GLU A 150 -0.20 18.28 -7.41
C GLU A 150 -0.23 16.96 -8.20
N VAL A 151 0.94 16.34 -8.37
CA VAL A 151 1.08 15.07 -9.08
C VAL A 151 0.34 13.95 -8.36
N VAL A 152 0.55 13.77 -7.06
CA VAL A 152 -0.09 12.67 -6.31
C VAL A 152 -1.60 12.85 -6.20
N ARG A 153 -2.11 14.08 -6.05
CA ARG A 153 -3.55 14.35 -5.99
C ARG A 153 -4.23 13.87 -7.27
N LYS A 154 -3.67 14.20 -8.43
CA LYS A 154 -4.19 13.77 -9.72
C LYS A 154 -4.08 12.26 -9.88
N LEU A 155 -2.89 11.70 -9.65
CA LEU A 155 -2.62 10.27 -9.81
C LEU A 155 -3.55 9.40 -8.95
N VAL A 156 -3.64 9.72 -7.65
CA VAL A 156 -4.43 8.94 -6.70
C VAL A 156 -5.93 9.02 -7.01
N SER A 157 -6.45 10.23 -7.24
CA SER A 157 -7.89 10.43 -7.46
C SER A 157 -8.38 9.96 -8.84
N GLU A 158 -7.58 10.15 -9.89
CA GLU A 158 -8.00 9.83 -11.26
C GLU A 158 -7.60 8.42 -11.70
N VAL A 159 -6.62 7.79 -11.04
CA VAL A 159 -6.08 6.50 -11.48
C VAL A 159 -6.17 5.46 -10.37
N GLU A 160 -5.46 5.65 -9.27
CA GLU A 160 -5.25 4.56 -8.29
C GLU A 160 -6.54 4.19 -7.57
N MET A 161 -7.28 5.17 -7.05
CA MET A 161 -8.53 4.88 -6.33
C MET A 161 -9.64 4.35 -7.25
N ARG A 162 -9.62 4.68 -8.56
CA ARG A 162 -10.59 4.13 -9.51
C ARG A 162 -10.42 2.62 -9.76
N ALA A 163 -9.22 2.09 -9.50
CA ALA A 163 -8.96 0.66 -9.67
C ALA A 163 -9.45 -0.19 -8.48
N ILE A 164 -9.83 0.43 -7.36
CA ILE A 164 -10.28 -0.27 -6.16
C ILE A 164 -11.78 -0.56 -6.25
N PRO A 165 -12.22 -1.83 -6.16
CA PRO A 165 -13.64 -2.19 -6.19
C PRO A 165 -14.33 -1.94 -4.83
N PHE A 166 -14.62 -0.68 -4.50
CA PHE A 166 -15.24 -0.30 -3.22
C PHE A 166 -16.62 -0.93 -2.96
N ASP A 167 -17.41 -1.12 -4.01
CA ASP A 167 -18.74 -1.77 -3.93
C ASP A 167 -18.67 -3.30 -4.13
N GLY A 168 -17.45 -3.84 -4.24
CA GLY A 168 -17.20 -5.26 -4.49
C GLY A 168 -16.82 -6.04 -3.23
N PRO A 169 -16.31 -7.28 -3.40
CA PRO A 169 -15.82 -8.08 -2.29
C PRO A 169 -14.67 -7.39 -1.57
N ARG A 170 -14.74 -7.32 -0.23
CA ARG A 170 -13.75 -6.67 0.64
C ARG A 170 -12.32 -7.20 0.42
N ASP A 171 -12.15 -8.52 0.24
CA ASP A 171 -10.86 -9.12 -0.10
C ASP A 171 -10.24 -8.54 -1.37
N ALA A 172 -11.05 -8.32 -2.40
CA ALA A 172 -10.60 -7.80 -3.68
C ALA A 172 -10.22 -6.32 -3.59
N ALA A 173 -10.91 -5.53 -2.76
CA ALA A 173 -10.57 -4.14 -2.49
C ALA A 173 -9.19 -4.03 -1.82
N VAL A 174 -8.94 -4.83 -0.78
CA VAL A 174 -7.63 -4.84 -0.10
C VAL A 174 -6.54 -5.41 -1.01
N GLU A 175 -6.82 -6.46 -1.77
CA GLU A 175 -5.87 -7.04 -2.74
C GLU A 175 -5.44 -5.96 -3.76
N ALA A 176 -6.40 -5.28 -4.39
CA ALA A 176 -6.15 -4.23 -5.37
C ALA A 176 -5.34 -3.07 -4.74
N LEU A 177 -5.68 -2.67 -3.52
CA LEU A 177 -4.95 -1.62 -2.80
C LEU A 177 -3.48 -2.00 -2.58
N VAL A 178 -3.21 -3.23 -2.10
CA VAL A 178 -1.85 -3.68 -1.79
C VAL A 178 -1.01 -3.78 -3.05
N LEU A 179 -1.56 -4.37 -4.12
CA LEU A 179 -0.90 -4.45 -5.42
C LEU A 179 -0.65 -3.05 -5.99
N GLY A 180 -1.65 -2.16 -5.91
CA GLY A 180 -1.57 -0.75 -6.25
C GLY A 180 -0.39 -0.07 -5.57
N THR A 181 -0.43 -0.04 -4.24
CA THR A 181 0.55 0.64 -3.38
C THR A 181 1.97 0.15 -3.64
N VAL A 182 2.19 -1.16 -3.69
CA VAL A 182 3.54 -1.72 -3.75
C VAL A 182 4.09 -1.79 -5.17
N LEU A 183 3.34 -2.34 -6.12
CA LEU A 183 3.84 -2.55 -7.48
C LEU A 183 3.87 -1.24 -8.26
N TYR A 184 2.80 -0.46 -8.21
CA TYR A 184 2.78 0.83 -8.91
C TYR A 184 3.60 1.89 -8.19
N GLY A 185 3.72 1.84 -6.85
CA GLY A 185 4.69 2.65 -6.12
C GLY A 185 6.13 2.42 -6.60
N ARG A 186 6.53 1.15 -6.78
CA ARG A 186 7.85 0.80 -7.34
C ARG A 186 8.00 1.24 -8.81
N ALA A 187 6.94 1.07 -9.61
CA ALA A 187 6.95 1.51 -11.00
C ALA A 187 7.11 3.03 -11.10
N LEU A 188 6.40 3.80 -10.25
CA LEU A 188 6.49 5.25 -10.18
C LEU A 188 7.90 5.72 -9.82
N ASP A 189 8.52 5.14 -8.78
CA ASP A 189 9.92 5.45 -8.42
C ASP A 189 10.88 5.16 -9.59
N THR A 190 10.70 4.02 -10.24
CA THR A 190 11.55 3.61 -11.37
C THR A 190 11.39 4.58 -12.55
N LEU A 191 10.16 4.92 -12.91
CA LEU A 191 9.86 5.89 -13.98
C LEU A 191 10.41 7.28 -13.66
N ARG A 192 10.32 7.72 -12.40
CA ARG A 192 10.89 8.99 -11.95
C ARG A 192 12.41 9.01 -12.17
N ARG A 193 13.12 7.96 -11.81
CA ARG A 193 14.58 7.86 -12.05
C ARG A 193 14.93 7.83 -13.54
N MET A 194 14.17 7.10 -14.35
CA MET A 194 14.35 7.10 -15.81
C MET A 194 14.10 8.49 -16.43
N ALA A 195 13.09 9.21 -15.96
CA ALA A 195 12.79 10.57 -16.42
C ALA A 195 13.91 11.55 -16.06
N GLN A 196 14.49 11.42 -14.87
CA GLN A 196 15.64 12.22 -14.44
C GLN A 196 16.88 11.96 -15.30
N GLU A 197 17.18 10.69 -15.60
CA GLU A 197 18.28 10.31 -16.49
C GLU A 197 18.07 10.85 -17.90
N SER A 198 16.86 10.74 -18.44
CA SER A 198 16.50 11.28 -19.75
C SER A 198 16.63 12.81 -19.81
N GLU A 199 16.21 13.50 -18.76
CA GLU A 199 16.27 14.97 -18.67
C GLU A 199 17.71 15.48 -18.48
N SER A 200 18.52 14.80 -17.67
CA SER A 200 19.93 15.17 -17.50
C SER A 200 20.69 15.02 -18.82
N ALA A 201 20.43 13.95 -19.59
CA ALA A 201 21.02 13.76 -20.92
C ALA A 201 20.63 14.88 -21.89
N ARG A 202 19.38 15.37 -21.88
CA ARG A 202 18.94 16.51 -22.71
C ARG A 202 19.64 17.80 -22.33
N ARG A 203 19.78 18.08 -21.04
CA ARG A 203 20.44 19.30 -20.55
C ARG A 203 21.94 19.31 -20.85
N MET A 204 22.59 18.15 -20.74
CA MET A 204 24.04 18.01 -21.01
C MET A 204 24.38 17.95 -22.50
N SER A 205 23.43 17.53 -23.36
CA SER A 205 23.61 17.51 -24.81
C SER A 205 23.26 18.84 -25.49
N SER A 206 22.60 19.77 -24.78
CA SER A 206 22.40 21.15 -25.23
C SER A 206 23.68 21.97 -24.95
N PRO A 207 24.38 22.53 -25.96
CA PRO A 207 25.57 23.34 -25.70
C PRO A 207 25.19 24.61 -24.90
N PRO A 208 26.05 25.10 -23.99
CA PRO A 208 25.83 26.37 -23.30
C PRO A 208 25.99 27.51 -24.33
N GLY A 209 24.88 27.96 -24.93
CA GLY A 209 24.94 29.09 -25.88
C GLY A 209 23.79 29.29 -26.87
N GLN A 210 22.64 28.64 -26.73
CA GLN A 210 21.45 28.97 -27.53
C GLN A 210 20.21 29.16 -26.63
N ALA A 211 20.35 29.99 -25.61
CA ALA A 211 19.20 30.73 -25.07
C ALA A 211 19.18 32.09 -25.79
N GLU A 212 18.17 32.24 -26.63
CA GLU A 212 17.83 33.33 -27.53
C GLU A 212 18.12 34.75 -26.97
N GLY A 213 19.00 35.46 -27.66
CA GLY A 213 18.90 36.91 -27.82
C GLY A 213 18.11 37.21 -29.10
N ALA A 214 17.31 38.28 -29.02
CA ALA A 214 16.46 38.91 -30.03
C ALA A 214 16.94 38.85 -31.51
#